data_AF-A0AA47MYS2-F1
#
_entry.id   AF-A0AA47MYS2-F1
#
_cell.length_a   1.000
_cell.length_b   1.000
_cell.length_c   1.000
_cell.angle_alpha   90.00
_cell.angle_beta   90.00
_cell.angle_gamma   90.00
#
_symmetry.space_group_name_H-M   'P 1'
#
loop_
_entity.id
_entity.type
_entity.pdbx_description
1 polymer ?
#
loop_
_entity_poly.entity_id
_entity_poly.type
_entity_poly.pdbx_seq_one_letter_code
_entity_poly.pdbx_strand_id
1 'polypeptide(L)'
;MTVLALFLRPNSRYRQEPAGRVQTTRGPPQHFFEALSTGSQTPELLNIDMGISKVLELLSKVLEEDKSIKAEITNLRSEVRALRREMVRPVAPEASPSSIKLPLSTMEEFKLAEAAMRETPCEKQKMIITFSLIGGHTAEEAVRRMLQSGLTNNLARRFNWAGKGFKEAFKNTVLSDVMFAALQKQLPGTTHMVYSGTLKK
;
A
#
# COMPACT_ATOMS: atom_id res chain seq x y z
N MET A 1 -23.99 -8.18 -28.50
CA MET A 1 -23.95 -6.77 -28.07
C MET A 1 -22.54 -6.23 -28.31
N THR A 2 -22.37 -5.53 -29.44
CA THR A 2 -21.50 -4.34 -29.72
C THR A 2 -20.00 -4.36 -29.32
N VAL A 3 -18.97 -3.93 -30.08
CA VAL A 3 -18.51 -3.81 -31.50
C VAL A 3 -17.08 -3.17 -31.44
N LEU A 4 -16.24 -3.38 -32.47
CA LEU A 4 -14.92 -2.76 -32.83
C LEU A 4 -13.63 -3.38 -32.27
N ALA A 5 -12.50 -3.49 -32.98
CA ALA A 5 -12.17 -3.57 -34.42
C ALA A 5 -10.67 -3.90 -34.54
N LEU A 6 -10.34 -4.83 -35.44
CA LEU A 6 -9.14 -4.93 -36.29
C LEU A 6 -7.74 -4.87 -35.65
N PHE A 7 -7.11 -6.04 -35.47
CA PHE A 7 -5.69 -6.24 -35.76
C PHE A 7 -5.39 -7.72 -36.10
N LEU A 8 -5.32 -8.03 -37.40
CA LEU A 8 -4.83 -9.30 -37.97
C LEU A 8 -3.98 -8.92 -39.18
N ARG A 9 -2.62 -9.00 -39.08
CA ARG A 9 -1.72 -10.03 -39.68
C ARG A 9 -1.51 -9.86 -41.21
N PRO A 10 -0.53 -10.51 -41.88
CA PRO A 10 0.88 -10.84 -41.57
C PRO A 10 1.86 -10.70 -42.79
N ASN A 11 3.15 -11.03 -42.56
CA ASN A 11 4.02 -11.95 -43.36
C ASN A 11 5.18 -11.48 -44.30
N SER A 12 6.32 -12.17 -44.10
CA SER A 12 7.28 -12.80 -45.06
C SER A 12 8.42 -12.05 -45.80
N ARG A 13 9.55 -12.79 -45.87
CA ARG A 13 10.92 -12.59 -46.41
C ARG A 13 11.03 -12.32 -47.93
N TYR A 14 12.08 -11.60 -48.38
CA TYR A 14 13.22 -12.03 -49.26
C TYR A 14 13.97 -10.83 -49.93
N ARG A 15 15.29 -10.71 -49.67
CA ARG A 15 16.49 -10.65 -50.57
C ARG A 15 16.55 -9.85 -51.92
N GLN A 16 17.69 -9.11 -52.08
CA GLN A 16 18.49 -8.66 -53.28
C GLN A 16 17.91 -7.55 -54.20
N GLU A 17 18.59 -6.63 -54.93
CA GLU A 17 19.98 -6.13 -55.23
C GLU A 17 19.79 -4.77 -56.04
N PRO A 18 20.70 -4.21 -56.88
CA PRO A 18 21.62 -3.10 -56.61
C PRO A 18 21.46 -1.86 -57.54
N ALA A 19 22.50 -1.02 -57.60
CA ALA A 19 22.67 0.27 -58.28
C ALA A 19 22.08 0.47 -59.70
N GLY A 20 21.48 1.64 -59.92
CA GLY A 20 21.11 2.21 -61.21
C GLY A 20 21.55 3.68 -61.34
N ARG A 21 22.14 4.02 -62.49
CA ARG A 21 22.94 5.21 -62.84
C ARG A 21 22.09 6.45 -63.23
N VAL A 22 22.47 7.60 -62.65
CA VAL A 22 22.55 9.00 -63.16
C VAL A 22 21.46 9.52 -64.13
N GLN A 23 20.77 10.59 -63.72
CA GLN A 23 20.54 11.75 -64.59
C GLN A 23 20.85 13.06 -63.84
N THR A 24 21.71 13.85 -64.48
CA THR A 24 22.18 15.17 -64.11
C THR A 24 21.09 16.21 -64.32
N THR A 25 20.74 17.00 -63.30
CA THR A 25 20.30 18.39 -63.55
C THR A 25 20.85 19.32 -62.45
N ARG A 26 21.73 20.21 -62.91
CA ARG A 26 22.08 21.56 -62.43
C ARG A 26 22.05 21.80 -60.91
N GLY A 27 23.24 22.00 -60.36
CA GLY A 27 23.43 22.53 -59.01
C GLY A 27 22.71 23.87 -58.79
N PRO A 28 22.44 24.23 -57.52
CA PRO A 28 21.70 25.43 -57.18
C PRO A 28 22.46 26.70 -57.63
N PRO A 29 21.75 27.75 -58.06
CA PRO A 29 22.35 28.97 -58.58
C PRO A 29 23.22 29.64 -57.50
N GLN A 30 24.39 30.13 -57.92
CA GLN A 30 25.44 30.73 -57.08
C GLN A 30 25.01 31.99 -56.30
N HIS A 31 23.76 32.45 -56.43
CA HIS A 31 23.22 33.56 -55.65
C HIS A 31 22.68 33.18 -54.26
N PHE A 32 22.65 31.89 -53.89
CA PHE A 32 22.17 31.50 -52.56
C PHE A 32 23.22 31.73 -51.45
N PHE A 33 24.52 31.74 -51.78
CA PHE A 33 25.59 31.82 -50.78
C PHE A 33 26.11 33.24 -50.51
N GLU A 34 25.55 34.27 -51.14
CA GLU A 34 26.03 35.66 -51.02
C GLU A 34 25.25 36.49 -49.96
N ALA A 35 24.27 35.89 -49.29
CA ALA A 35 23.48 36.55 -48.24
C ALA A 35 24.05 36.37 -46.81
N LEU A 36 25.18 35.68 -46.63
CA LEU A 36 25.77 35.44 -45.31
C LEU A 36 26.93 36.39 -44.94
N SER A 37 27.24 37.38 -45.78
CA SER A 37 28.39 38.29 -45.53
C SER A 37 28.03 39.78 -45.39
N THR A 38 26.75 40.13 -45.26
CA THR A 38 26.36 41.51 -44.91
C THR A 38 25.74 41.55 -43.52
N GLY A 39 26.56 42.00 -42.58
CA GLY A 39 26.13 42.31 -41.23
C GLY A 39 24.99 43.32 -41.24
N SER A 40 23.87 42.89 -40.70
CA SER A 40 22.88 43.73 -40.03
C SER A 40 22.21 42.85 -38.99
N GLN A 41 22.74 42.87 -37.77
CA GLN A 41 22.05 42.29 -36.62
C GLN A 41 20.70 43.01 -36.47
N THR A 42 19.62 42.35 -36.85
CA THR A 42 18.27 42.79 -36.51
C THR A 42 18.03 42.46 -35.03
N PRO A 43 17.53 43.42 -34.22
CA PRO A 43 17.37 43.24 -32.77
C PRO A 43 16.36 42.15 -32.38
N GLU A 44 15.54 41.66 -33.32
CA GLU A 44 14.53 40.63 -33.07
C GLU A 44 15.10 39.21 -33.00
N LEU A 45 16.13 38.86 -33.78
CA LEU A 45 16.69 37.49 -33.79
C LEU A 45 17.54 37.19 -32.55
N LEU A 46 18.25 38.19 -32.02
CA LEU A 46 19.02 38.07 -30.76
C LEU A 46 18.11 37.84 -29.55
N ASN A 47 16.90 38.41 -29.58
CA ASN A 47 15.94 38.29 -28.48
C ASN A 47 15.28 36.90 -28.44
N ILE A 48 15.08 36.28 -29.62
CA ILE A 48 14.56 34.92 -29.76
C ILE A 48 15.59 33.90 -29.28
N ASP A 49 16.86 34.05 -29.67
CA ASP A 49 17.95 33.15 -29.25
C ASP A 49 18.22 33.21 -27.73
N MET A 50 18.17 34.42 -27.15
CA MET A 50 18.21 34.63 -25.71
C MET A 50 17.00 34.02 -24.99
N GLY A 51 15.80 34.10 -25.60
CA GLY A 51 14.59 33.46 -25.09
C GLY A 51 14.67 31.93 -25.10
N ILE A 52 15.16 31.35 -26.19
CA ILE A 52 15.38 29.90 -26.34
C ILE A 52 16.39 29.40 -25.32
N SER A 53 17.50 30.12 -25.14
CA SER A 53 18.54 29.76 -24.16
C SER A 53 18.00 29.74 -22.72
N LYS A 54 17.15 30.71 -22.35
CA LYS A 54 16.54 30.77 -21.02
C LYS A 54 15.51 29.68 -20.79
N VAL A 55 14.76 29.31 -21.82
CA VAL A 55 13.82 28.17 -21.78
C VAL A 55 14.58 26.86 -21.62
N LEU A 56 15.68 26.66 -22.34
CA LEU A 56 16.53 25.47 -22.19
C LEU A 56 17.12 25.36 -20.78
N GLU A 57 17.56 26.47 -20.20
CA GLU A 57 18.06 26.50 -18.81
C GLU A 57 16.97 26.08 -17.80
N LEU A 58 15.74 26.60 -17.96
CA LEU A 58 14.62 26.22 -17.11
C LEU A 58 14.23 24.75 -17.28
N LEU A 59 14.22 24.23 -18.51
CA LEU A 59 13.93 22.82 -18.79
C LEU A 59 14.99 21.90 -18.17
N SER A 60 16.27 22.29 -18.20
CA SER A 60 17.34 21.55 -17.55
C SER A 60 17.15 21.50 -16.04
N LYS A 61 16.80 22.63 -15.40
CA LYS A 61 16.51 22.67 -13.95
C LYS A 61 15.31 21.79 -13.58
N VAL A 62 14.22 21.86 -14.34
CA VAL A 62 13.04 21.02 -14.13
C VAL A 62 13.38 19.54 -14.29
N LEU A 63 14.22 19.16 -15.27
CA LEU A 63 14.66 17.78 -15.45
C LEU A 63 15.53 17.27 -14.29
N GLU A 64 16.35 18.13 -13.69
CA GLU A 64 17.15 17.78 -12.52
C GLU A 64 16.28 17.62 -11.27
N GLU A 65 15.32 18.52 -11.04
CA GLU A 65 14.35 18.40 -9.97
C GLU A 65 13.51 17.13 -10.11
N ASP A 66 13.06 16.79 -11.33
CA ASP A 66 12.26 15.60 -11.58
C ASP A 66 13.05 14.29 -11.33
N LYS A 67 14.36 14.29 -11.61
CA LYS A 67 15.26 13.18 -11.24
C LYS A 67 15.42 13.08 -9.73
N SER A 68 15.57 14.21 -9.03
CA SER A 68 15.72 14.25 -7.58
C SER A 68 14.46 13.73 -6.87
N ILE A 69 13.27 14.19 -7.27
CA ILE A 69 11.98 13.73 -6.75
C ILE A 69 11.79 12.23 -6.97
N LYS A 70 12.15 11.71 -8.15
CA LYS A 70 12.08 10.26 -8.43
C LYS A 70 13.00 9.47 -7.51
N ALA A 71 14.22 9.94 -7.27
CA ALA A 71 15.16 9.30 -6.35
C ALA A 71 14.60 9.29 -4.91
N GLU A 72 14.05 10.40 -4.45
CA GLU A 72 13.46 10.52 -3.13
C GLU A 72 12.24 9.59 -2.95
N ILE A 73 11.35 9.52 -3.96
CA ILE A 73 10.23 8.57 -3.96
C ILE A 73 10.74 7.12 -3.89
N THR A 74 11.80 6.78 -4.63
CA THR A 74 12.36 5.42 -4.56
C THR A 74 12.96 5.11 -3.20
N ASN A 75 13.64 6.08 -2.58
CA ASN A 75 14.21 5.94 -1.25
C ASN A 75 13.10 5.74 -0.19
N LEU A 76 12.11 6.63 -0.16
CA LEU A 76 10.96 6.53 0.76
C LEU A 76 10.19 5.22 0.56
N ARG A 77 9.97 4.78 -0.68
CA ARG A 77 9.36 3.47 -0.96
C ARG A 77 10.18 2.31 -0.40
N SER A 78 11.51 2.43 -0.40
CA SER A 78 12.41 1.41 0.15
C SER A 78 12.37 1.39 1.68
N GLU A 79 12.36 2.56 2.32
CA GLU A 79 12.23 2.72 3.77
C GLU A 79 10.89 2.21 4.27
N VAL A 80 9.78 2.57 3.61
CA VAL A 80 8.45 2.03 3.91
C VAL A 80 8.43 0.51 3.75
N ARG A 81 9.14 -0.06 2.76
CA ARG A 81 9.25 -1.53 2.61
C ARG A 81 10.11 -2.17 3.69
N ALA A 82 11.14 -1.49 4.18
CA ALA A 82 11.98 -1.96 5.27
C ALA A 82 11.21 -1.92 6.60
N LEU A 83 10.56 -0.80 6.91
CA LEU A 83 9.69 -0.64 8.07
C LEU A 83 8.52 -1.63 8.04
N ARG A 84 7.89 -1.86 6.89
CA ARG A 84 6.87 -2.92 6.75
C ARG A 84 7.46 -4.30 7.03
N ARG A 85 8.71 -4.59 6.66
CA ARG A 85 9.36 -5.87 6.99
C ARG A 85 9.68 -6.00 8.48
N GLU A 86 10.09 -4.92 9.13
CA GLU A 86 10.33 -4.92 10.58
C GLU A 86 9.03 -4.99 11.40
N MET A 87 7.98 -4.31 10.95
CA MET A 87 6.66 -4.33 11.59
C MET A 87 5.87 -5.60 11.26
N VAL A 88 6.12 -6.23 10.11
CA VAL A 88 5.48 -7.49 9.68
C VAL A 88 6.52 -8.60 9.74
N ARG A 89 6.72 -9.16 10.94
CA ARG A 89 7.16 -10.55 11.07
C ARG A 89 6.18 -11.39 10.23
N PRO A 90 6.63 -12.18 9.24
CA PRO A 90 5.72 -12.88 8.34
C PRO A 90 5.05 -14.01 9.12
N VAL A 91 3.86 -13.72 9.65
CA VAL A 91 2.82 -14.72 9.64
C VAL A 91 1.99 -14.33 8.43
N ALA A 92 2.22 -15.00 7.32
CA ALA A 92 1.19 -15.14 6.32
C ALA A 92 0.17 -16.13 6.91
N PRO A 93 -1.03 -15.70 7.34
CA PRO A 93 -2.15 -16.57 7.15
C PRO A 93 -2.56 -16.36 5.70
N GLU A 94 -2.38 -17.40 4.90
CA GLU A 94 -3.24 -17.72 3.78
C GLU A 94 -4.63 -17.07 3.95
N ALA A 95 -5.14 -16.44 2.90
CA ALA A 95 -6.42 -15.72 2.79
C ALA A 95 -7.68 -16.57 3.13
N SER A 96 -7.50 -17.69 3.81
CA SER A 96 -8.52 -18.43 4.53
C SER A 96 -9.06 -17.61 5.71
N PRO A 97 -10.38 -17.40 5.80
CA PRO A 97 -11.00 -16.80 6.99
C PRO A 97 -10.66 -17.62 8.24
N SER A 98 -10.75 -17.00 9.43
CA SER A 98 -10.63 -17.75 10.69
C SER A 98 -11.69 -18.85 10.74
N SER A 99 -11.31 -20.02 11.23
CA SER A 99 -12.26 -21.14 11.37
C SER A 99 -13.30 -20.86 12.47
N ILE A 100 -12.98 -19.93 13.37
CA ILE A 100 -13.84 -19.46 14.45
C ILE A 100 -14.84 -18.45 13.89
N LYS A 101 -16.13 -18.74 14.06
CA LYS A 101 -17.23 -17.84 13.71
C LYS A 101 -17.59 -16.97 14.92
N LEU A 102 -17.62 -15.66 14.71
CA LEU A 102 -18.05 -14.67 15.71
C LEU A 102 -19.46 -14.14 15.36
N PRO A 103 -20.26 -13.68 16.34
CA PRO A 103 -20.02 -13.70 17.78
C PRO A 103 -20.29 -15.08 18.40
N LEU A 104 -19.52 -15.44 19.43
CA LEU A 104 -19.72 -16.71 20.16
C LEU A 104 -20.97 -16.64 21.04
N SER A 105 -21.81 -17.65 20.95
CA SER A 105 -23.13 -17.68 21.59
C SER A 105 -23.21 -18.61 22.79
N THR A 106 -22.50 -19.74 22.75
CA THR A 106 -22.52 -20.76 23.80
C THR A 106 -21.16 -20.97 24.46
N MET A 107 -21.17 -21.58 25.65
CA MET A 107 -19.94 -21.90 26.38
C MET A 107 -19.13 -22.99 25.67
N GLU A 108 -19.78 -23.88 24.93
CA GLU A 108 -19.13 -24.93 24.15
C GLU A 108 -18.38 -24.33 22.95
N GLU A 109 -19.02 -23.42 22.21
CA GLU A 109 -18.37 -22.64 21.14
C GLU A 109 -17.16 -21.86 21.66
N PHE A 110 -17.29 -21.26 22.86
CA PHE A 110 -16.19 -20.55 23.50
C PHE A 110 -15.02 -21.47 23.82
N LYS A 111 -15.27 -22.65 24.41
CA LYS A 111 -14.22 -23.62 24.73
C LYS A 111 -13.52 -24.16 23.48
N LEU A 112 -14.29 -24.41 22.41
CA LEU A 112 -13.73 -24.84 21.13
C LEU A 112 -12.85 -23.75 20.51
N ALA A 113 -13.31 -22.50 20.54
CA ALA A 113 -12.52 -21.35 20.08
C ALA A 113 -11.24 -21.16 20.92
N GLU A 114 -11.32 -21.27 22.24
CA GLU A 114 -10.18 -21.24 23.16
C GLU A 114 -9.16 -22.33 22.86
N ALA A 115 -9.61 -23.57 22.63
CA ALA A 115 -8.74 -24.69 22.28
C ALA A 115 -8.08 -24.45 20.92
N ALA A 116 -8.84 -24.05 19.90
CA ALA A 116 -8.31 -23.75 18.57
C ALA A 116 -7.26 -22.64 18.60
N MET A 117 -7.49 -21.55 19.35
CA MET A 117 -6.52 -20.46 19.50
C MET A 117 -5.29 -20.85 20.33
N ARG A 118 -5.41 -21.83 21.23
CA ARG A 118 -4.30 -22.33 22.04
C ARG A 118 -3.40 -23.28 21.25
N GLU A 119 -4.02 -24.20 20.51
CA GLU A 119 -3.33 -25.26 19.76
C GLU A 119 -2.78 -24.76 18.43
N THR A 120 -3.50 -23.85 17.76
CA THR A 120 -3.14 -23.36 16.43
C THR A 120 -2.70 -21.88 16.47
N PRO A 121 -1.39 -21.58 16.41
CA PRO A 121 -0.90 -20.20 16.46
C PRO A 121 -1.35 -19.36 15.27
N CYS A 122 -1.60 -19.99 14.10
CA CYS A 122 -2.19 -19.31 12.95
C CYS A 122 -3.61 -18.79 13.24
N GLU A 123 -4.47 -19.59 13.87
CA GLU A 123 -5.83 -19.17 14.23
C GLU A 123 -5.80 -18.05 15.29
N LYS A 124 -4.89 -18.14 16.27
CA LYS A 124 -4.63 -17.04 17.22
C LYS A 124 -4.28 -15.74 16.49
N GLN A 125 -3.34 -15.80 15.55
CA GLN A 125 -2.90 -14.61 14.81
C GLN A 125 -4.02 -14.04 13.92
N LYS A 126 -4.80 -14.90 13.24
CA LYS A 126 -5.96 -14.47 12.47
C LYS A 126 -6.96 -13.73 13.36
N MET A 127 -7.24 -14.26 14.54
CA MET A 127 -8.15 -13.62 15.49
C MET A 127 -7.63 -12.27 16.00
N ILE A 128 -6.33 -12.15 16.28
CA ILE A 128 -5.69 -10.87 16.61
C ILE A 128 -5.91 -9.85 15.48
N ILE A 129 -5.73 -10.27 14.22
CA ILE A 129 -5.94 -9.40 13.06
C ILE A 129 -7.42 -9.00 12.98
N THR A 130 -8.36 -9.94 13.08
CA THR A 130 -9.80 -9.67 13.04
C THR A 130 -10.21 -8.63 14.09
N PHE A 131 -9.76 -8.78 15.33
CA PHE A 131 -10.07 -7.81 16.39
C PHE A 131 -9.38 -6.46 16.17
N SER A 132 -8.16 -6.43 15.64
CA SER A 132 -7.46 -5.18 15.33
C SER A 132 -8.15 -4.35 14.24
N LEU A 133 -8.94 -4.97 13.37
CA LEU A 133 -9.69 -4.29 12.31
C LEU A 133 -10.95 -3.58 12.81
N ILE A 134 -11.45 -3.92 14.01
CA ILE A 134 -12.69 -3.33 14.55
C ILE A 134 -12.49 -1.85 14.92
N GLY A 135 -11.28 -1.49 15.34
CA GLY A 135 -10.90 -0.10 15.63
C GLY A 135 -11.54 0.47 16.90
N GLY A 136 -11.25 1.76 17.13
CA GLY A 136 -11.65 2.55 18.29
C GLY A 136 -10.68 3.72 18.51
N HIS A 137 -11.18 4.88 18.92
CA HIS A 137 -10.30 6.03 19.15
C HIS A 137 -9.61 5.96 20.50
N THR A 138 -10.25 5.27 21.46
CA THR A 138 -9.73 5.05 22.80
C THR A 138 -9.65 3.56 23.13
N ALA A 139 -8.83 3.20 24.12
CA ALA A 139 -8.72 1.81 24.57
C ALA A 139 -10.06 1.24 25.05
N GLU A 140 -10.87 2.05 25.75
CA GLU A 140 -12.18 1.65 26.26
C GLU A 140 -13.16 1.34 25.13
N GLU A 141 -13.23 2.21 24.12
CA GLU A 141 -14.08 1.98 22.94
C GLU A 141 -13.65 0.74 22.16
N ALA A 142 -12.35 0.58 21.93
CA ALA A 142 -11.82 -0.55 21.17
C ALA A 142 -12.15 -1.88 21.87
N VAL A 143 -11.89 -1.98 23.19
CA VAL A 143 -12.19 -3.18 23.98
C VAL A 143 -13.69 -3.48 24.00
N ARG A 144 -14.52 -2.45 24.19
CA ARG A 144 -15.99 -2.60 24.15
C ARG A 144 -16.46 -3.15 22.81
N ARG A 145 -15.97 -2.61 21.69
CA ARG A 145 -16.36 -3.07 20.35
C ARG A 145 -15.85 -4.49 20.07
N MET A 146 -14.63 -4.82 20.48
CA MET A 146 -14.08 -6.18 20.40
C MET A 146 -14.91 -7.19 21.19
N LEU A 147 -15.37 -6.84 22.40
CA LEU A 147 -16.24 -7.72 23.18
C LEU A 147 -17.60 -7.91 22.52
N GLN A 148 -18.21 -6.84 22.01
CA GLN A 148 -19.50 -6.89 21.34
C GLN A 148 -19.49 -7.72 20.06
N SER A 149 -18.38 -7.68 19.31
CA SER A 149 -18.21 -8.52 18.13
C SER A 149 -17.81 -9.95 18.48
N GLY A 150 -17.09 -10.15 19.59
CA GLY A 150 -16.52 -11.44 19.97
C GLY A 150 -17.51 -12.35 20.69
N LEU A 151 -18.33 -11.80 21.57
CA LEU A 151 -19.22 -12.54 22.46
C LEU A 151 -20.63 -11.97 22.41
N THR A 152 -21.63 -12.85 22.40
CA THR A 152 -23.01 -12.44 22.65
C THR A 152 -23.19 -12.00 24.12
N ASN A 153 -24.15 -11.12 24.37
CA ASN A 153 -24.46 -10.66 25.74
C ASN A 153 -24.79 -11.81 26.70
N ASN A 154 -25.44 -12.87 26.23
CA ASN A 154 -25.78 -14.05 27.04
C ASN A 154 -24.53 -14.77 27.54
N LEU A 155 -23.54 -14.95 26.66
CA LEU A 155 -22.28 -15.57 27.00
C LEU A 155 -21.40 -14.65 27.85
N ALA A 156 -21.30 -13.36 27.51
CA ALA A 156 -20.52 -12.38 28.25
C ALA A 156 -20.91 -12.30 29.73
N ARG A 157 -22.19 -12.47 30.08
CA ARG A 157 -22.69 -12.46 31.47
C ARG A 157 -22.12 -13.59 32.35
N ARG A 158 -21.62 -14.69 31.74
CA ARG A 158 -20.99 -15.83 32.43
C ARG A 158 -19.58 -15.50 32.93
N PHE A 159 -18.98 -14.44 32.42
CA PHE A 159 -17.62 -14.04 32.76
C PHE A 159 -17.58 -12.85 33.72
N ASN A 160 -16.49 -12.77 34.47
CA ASN A 160 -16.07 -11.58 35.20
C ASN A 160 -14.55 -11.47 35.08
N TRP A 161 -13.97 -10.27 35.14
CA TRP A 161 -12.53 -10.07 35.02
C TRP A 161 -11.73 -10.97 35.97
N ALA A 162 -12.10 -11.00 37.25
CA ALA A 162 -11.40 -11.78 38.28
C ALA A 162 -11.96 -13.20 38.50
N GLY A 163 -13.15 -13.52 37.97
CA GLY A 163 -13.83 -14.80 38.21
C GLY A 163 -14.42 -14.96 39.62
N LYS A 164 -14.90 -13.87 40.23
CA LYS A 164 -15.52 -13.93 41.56
C LYS A 164 -16.94 -14.51 41.50
N GLY A 165 -17.26 -15.45 42.39
CA GLY A 165 -18.58 -16.08 42.51
C GLY A 165 -18.75 -17.28 41.57
N PHE A 166 -19.94 -17.42 40.96
CA PHE A 166 -20.27 -18.49 39.99
C PHE A 166 -19.89 -18.13 38.54
N LYS A 167 -18.97 -17.19 38.34
CA LYS A 167 -18.58 -16.67 37.01
C LYS A 167 -17.12 -17.00 36.71
N GLU A 168 -16.81 -17.28 35.46
CA GLU A 168 -15.46 -17.62 35.02
C GLU A 168 -14.57 -16.38 34.89
N ALA A 169 -13.26 -16.56 35.14
CA ALA A 169 -12.27 -15.48 35.09
C ALA A 169 -11.88 -15.15 33.64
N PHE A 170 -12.28 -13.99 33.14
CA PHE A 170 -11.94 -13.56 31.78
C PHE A 170 -10.44 -13.32 31.60
N LYS A 171 -9.75 -12.80 32.62
CA LYS A 171 -8.31 -12.47 32.57
C LYS A 171 -7.38 -13.66 32.26
N ASN A 172 -7.86 -14.89 32.46
CA ASN A 172 -7.07 -16.11 32.26
C ASN A 172 -7.41 -16.80 30.92
N THR A 173 -8.23 -16.17 30.08
CA THR A 173 -8.66 -16.72 28.80
C THR A 173 -7.71 -16.32 27.68
N VAL A 174 -7.51 -17.21 26.71
CA VAL A 174 -6.71 -16.92 25.51
C VAL A 174 -7.35 -15.78 24.71
N LEU A 175 -8.67 -15.68 24.71
CA LEU A 175 -9.41 -14.58 24.08
C LEU A 175 -9.02 -13.23 24.68
N SER A 176 -8.83 -13.14 26.00
CA SER A 176 -8.40 -11.90 26.65
C SER A 176 -6.99 -11.47 26.23
N ASP A 177 -6.07 -12.44 26.07
CA ASP A 177 -4.70 -12.19 25.57
C ASP A 177 -4.72 -11.75 24.10
N VAL A 178 -5.57 -12.38 23.30
CA VAL A 178 -5.76 -12.06 21.89
C VAL A 178 -6.31 -10.64 21.71
N MET A 179 -7.32 -10.26 22.51
CA MET A 179 -7.85 -8.89 22.51
C MET A 179 -6.81 -7.87 22.98
N PHE A 180 -5.99 -8.20 23.98
CA PHE A 180 -4.91 -7.32 24.42
C PHE A 180 -3.84 -7.13 23.32
N ALA A 181 -3.44 -8.21 22.65
CA ALA A 181 -2.49 -8.14 21.53
C ALA A 181 -3.06 -7.35 20.34
N ALA A 182 -4.35 -7.48 20.05
CA ALA A 182 -5.05 -6.68 19.04
C ALA A 182 -5.06 -5.20 19.43
N LEU A 183 -5.33 -4.89 20.70
CA LEU A 183 -5.31 -3.53 21.23
C LEU A 183 -3.93 -2.89 21.11
N GLN A 184 -2.85 -3.61 21.43
CA GLN A 184 -1.48 -3.11 21.29
C GLN A 184 -1.10 -2.82 19.84
N LYS A 185 -1.63 -3.58 18.88
CA LYS A 185 -1.44 -3.29 17.44
C LYS A 185 -2.15 -2.00 17.02
N GLN A 186 -3.32 -1.72 17.58
CA GLN A 186 -4.11 -0.55 17.23
C GLN A 186 -3.61 0.74 17.94
N LEU A 187 -3.31 0.63 19.23
CA LEU A 187 -2.90 1.71 20.11
C LEU A 187 -1.54 1.35 20.74
N PRO A 188 -0.42 1.59 20.04
CA PRO A 188 0.91 1.30 20.57
C PRO A 188 1.17 2.09 21.86
N GLY A 189 1.73 1.43 22.86
CA GLY A 189 1.94 2.01 24.20
C GLY A 189 0.84 1.70 25.23
N THR A 190 -0.22 0.99 24.83
CA THR A 190 -1.25 0.55 25.78
C THR A 190 -0.69 -0.49 26.75
N THR A 191 -0.75 -0.18 28.06
CA THR A 191 -0.32 -1.10 29.12
C THR A 191 -1.45 -2.04 29.53
N HIS A 192 -1.06 -3.18 30.12
CA HIS A 192 -2.02 -4.13 30.70
C HIS A 192 -2.87 -3.50 31.83
N MET A 193 -2.37 -2.46 32.50
CA MET A 193 -3.13 -1.70 33.49
C MET A 193 -4.30 -0.95 32.86
N VAL A 194 -4.07 -0.26 31.73
CA VAL A 194 -5.12 0.44 30.99
C VAL A 194 -6.16 -0.56 30.49
N TYR A 195 -5.72 -1.66 29.87
CA TYR A 195 -6.60 -2.72 29.38
C TYR A 195 -7.46 -3.32 30.50
N SER A 196 -6.84 -3.81 31.57
CA SER A 196 -7.60 -4.38 32.70
C SER A 196 -8.49 -3.36 33.41
N GLY A 197 -8.09 -2.07 33.41
CA GLY A 197 -8.91 -0.98 33.92
C GLY A 197 -10.21 -0.82 33.12
N THR A 198 -10.17 -0.93 31.80
CA THR A 198 -11.38 -0.85 30.95
C THR A 198 -12.38 -1.99 31.20
N LEU A 199 -11.90 -3.17 31.61
CA LEU A 199 -12.73 -4.35 31.86
C LEU A 199 -13.25 -4.46 33.29
N LYS A 200 -12.74 -3.63 34.21
CA LYS A 200 -13.11 -3.61 35.64
C LYS A 200 -14.15 -2.53 35.98
N LYS A 201 -14.37 -1.57 35.09
CA LYS A 201 -15.42 -0.55 35.23
C LYS A 201 -16.79 -1.17 34.98
#